data_AF-A0A3R7SWA2-F1
#
_entry.id   AF-A0A3R7SWA2-F1
#
_cell.length_a   1.000
_cell.length_b   1.000
_cell.length_c   1.000
_cell.angle_alpha   90.00
_cell.angle_beta   90.00
_cell.angle_gamma   90.00
#
_symmetry.space_group_name_H-M   'P 1'
#
loop_
_entity.id
_entity.type
_entity.pdbx_description
1 polymer ?
#
loop_
_entity_poly.entity_id
_entity_poly.type
_entity_poly.pdbx_seq_one_letter_code
_entity_poly.pdbx_strand_id
1 'polypeptide(L)'
;MGLRKIVQNGKTSYMYSSSSQEELFLVLLQAGSAHSMKITAESDTVQRWCRNLEKTPQEYLSLACQAVENLSSVRDSDGKDLKEDIFEIQDDHLVWKQYFPEKKVYGRRGKFTLEKMEYDDALENT
;
A
#
# COMPACT_ATOMS: atom_id res chain seq x y z
N MET A 1 1.76 10.30 -9.16
CA MET A 1 1.11 9.13 -9.81
C MET A 1 2.19 8.14 -10.18
N GLY A 2 2.05 6.89 -9.74
CA GLY A 2 3.06 5.85 -10.00
C GLY A 2 2.41 4.50 -10.26
N LEU A 3 2.76 3.88 -11.40
CA LEU A 3 2.42 2.49 -11.70
C LEU A 3 3.50 1.56 -11.14
N ARG A 4 3.07 0.47 -10.50
CA ARG A 4 3.96 -0.50 -9.84
C ARG A 4 3.50 -1.93 -10.12
N LYS A 5 4.45 -2.80 -10.45
CA LYS A 5 4.19 -4.24 -10.63
C LYS A 5 4.42 -4.98 -9.31
N ILE A 6 3.41 -5.70 -8.84
CA ILE A 6 3.48 -6.58 -7.68
C ILE A 6 3.42 -8.02 -8.21
N VAL A 7 4.43 -8.83 -7.89
CA VAL A 7 4.47 -10.25 -8.24
C VAL A 7 4.43 -11.07 -6.96
N GLN A 8 3.36 -11.84 -6.76
CA GLN A 8 3.15 -12.63 -5.55
C GLN A 8 2.52 -13.98 -5.92
N ASN A 9 3.10 -15.08 -5.43
CA ASN A 9 2.61 -16.45 -5.68
C ASN A 9 2.39 -16.77 -7.18
N GLY A 10 3.27 -16.25 -8.05
CA GLY A 10 3.15 -16.41 -9.51
C GLY A 10 2.07 -15.54 -10.17
N LYS A 11 1.29 -14.77 -9.40
CA LYS A 11 0.32 -13.81 -9.92
C LYS A 11 0.96 -12.43 -10.06
N THR A 12 0.68 -11.75 -11.17
CA THR A 12 1.09 -10.36 -11.40
C THR A 12 -0.12 -9.46 -11.16
N SER A 13 0.08 -8.41 -10.37
CA SER A 13 -0.86 -7.32 -10.16
C SER A 13 -0.16 -6.00 -10.47
N TYR A 14 -0.91 -5.01 -10.94
CA TYR A 14 -0.41 -3.65 -11.15
C TYR A 14 -1.11 -2.72 -10.18
N MET A 15 -0.35 -2.00 -9.39
CA MET A 15 -0.84 -1.00 -8.45
C MET A 15 -0.56 0.38 -9.01
N TYR A 16 -1.62 1.16 -9.14
CA TYR A 16 -1.57 2.57 -9.42
C TYR A 16 -1.87 3.34 -8.14
N SER A 17 -1.13 4.41 -7.88
CA SER A 17 -1.31 5.22 -6.68
C SER A 17 -1.40 6.71 -6.96
N SER A 18 -2.30 7.36 -6.22
CA SER A 18 -2.41 8.80 -6.08
C SER A 18 -2.44 9.15 -4.59
N SER A 19 -1.55 10.04 -4.18
CA SER A 19 -1.37 10.47 -2.79
C SER A 19 -1.47 11.99 -2.71
N SER A 20 -2.10 12.48 -1.64
CA SER A 20 -2.11 13.87 -1.23
C SER A 20 -1.89 13.95 0.29
N GLN A 21 -1.93 15.15 0.86
CA GLN A 21 -1.89 15.33 2.32
C GLN A 21 -3.18 14.85 3.01
N GLU A 22 -4.29 14.74 2.27
CA GLU A 22 -5.62 14.47 2.81
C GLU A 22 -6.10 13.05 2.52
N GLU A 23 -5.58 12.43 1.45
CA GLU A 23 -6.00 11.11 1.01
C GLU A 23 -4.90 10.30 0.34
N LEU A 24 -5.02 8.98 0.46
CA LEU A 24 -4.30 8.00 -0.33
C LEU A 24 -5.32 7.17 -1.09
N PHE A 25 -5.20 7.17 -2.41
CA PHE A 25 -6.01 6.39 -3.33
C PHE A 25 -5.14 5.41 -4.11
N LEU A 26 -5.55 4.15 -4.16
CA LEU A 26 -4.88 3.07 -4.88
C LEU A 26 -5.88 2.36 -5.78
N VAL A 27 -5.44 2.02 -6.99
CA VAL A 27 -6.12 1.08 -7.88
C VAL A 27 -5.21 -0.11 -8.10
N LEU A 28 -5.75 -1.31 -7.90
CA LEU A 28 -5.08 -2.57 -8.13
C LEU A 28 -5.73 -3.29 -9.31
N LEU A 29 -4.98 -3.39 -10.40
CA LEU A 29 -5.35 -4.14 -11.59
C LEU A 29 -4.78 -5.55 -11.52
N GLN A 30 -5.66 -6.53 -11.68
CA GLN A 30 -5.32 -7.95 -11.80
C GLN A 30 -5.96 -8.50 -13.07
N ALA A 31 -5.51 -9.67 -13.53
CA ALA A 31 -6.06 -10.28 -14.74
C ALA A 31 -7.58 -10.51 -14.58
N GLY A 32 -8.39 -9.72 -15.30
CA GLY A 32 -9.85 -9.81 -15.31
C GLY A 32 -10.57 -9.18 -14.11
N SER A 33 -9.88 -8.42 -13.26
CA SER A 33 -10.52 -7.72 -12.14
C SER A 33 -9.74 -6.48 -11.72
N ALA A 34 -10.46 -5.42 -11.36
CA ALA A 34 -9.89 -4.24 -10.74
C ALA A 34 -10.44 -4.07 -9.32
N HIS A 35 -9.61 -3.57 -8.44
CA HIS A 35 -10.01 -3.18 -7.10
C HIS A 35 -9.45 -1.81 -6.76
N SER A 36 -10.11 -1.08 -5.88
CA SER A 36 -9.64 0.21 -5.39
C SER A 36 -9.61 0.25 -3.88
N MET A 37 -8.82 1.16 -3.36
CA MET A 37 -8.76 1.47 -1.93
C MET A 37 -8.59 2.98 -1.81
N LYS A 38 -9.41 3.59 -0.95
CA LYS A 38 -9.26 4.98 -0.56
C LYS A 38 -9.15 5.05 0.96
N ILE A 39 -8.15 5.76 1.46
CA ILE A 39 -8.05 6.08 2.88
C ILE A 39 -7.81 7.58 3.09
N THR A 40 -8.39 8.09 4.15
CA THR A 40 -8.25 9.46 4.67
C THR A 40 -7.92 9.39 6.16
N ALA A 41 -7.56 10.52 6.76
CA ALA A 41 -7.32 10.59 8.22
C ALA A 41 -8.55 10.15 9.05
N GLU A 42 -9.75 10.24 8.48
CA GLU A 42 -11.01 9.89 9.15
C GLU A 42 -11.40 8.41 8.97
N SER A 43 -10.72 7.68 8.09
CA SER A 43 -11.05 6.28 7.81
C SER A 43 -10.89 5.40 9.05
N ASP A 44 -11.87 4.54 9.33
CA ASP A 44 -11.85 3.61 10.47
C ASP A 44 -10.56 2.80 10.58
N THR A 45 -10.04 2.33 9.43
CA THR A 45 -8.78 1.59 9.37
C THR A 45 -7.60 2.45 9.82
N VAL A 46 -7.54 3.71 9.38
CA VAL A 46 -6.50 4.66 9.82
C VAL A 46 -6.60 4.87 11.32
N GLN A 47 -7.79 5.17 11.84
CA GLN A 47 -8.03 5.37 13.28
C GLN A 47 -7.59 4.16 14.13
N ARG A 48 -7.86 2.94 13.66
CA ARG A 48 -7.41 1.71 14.33
C ARG A 48 -5.89 1.57 14.37
N TRP A 49 -5.23 1.76 13.24
CA TRP A 49 -3.76 1.62 13.15
C TRP A 49 -3.02 2.75 13.87
N CYS A 50 -3.56 3.96 13.88
CA CYS A 50 -3.01 5.09 14.62
C CYS A 50 -2.91 4.81 16.12
N ARG A 51 -3.95 4.21 16.71
CA ARG A 51 -3.95 3.80 18.13
C ARG A 51 -2.90 2.74 18.41
N ASN A 52 -2.77 1.76 17.52
CA ASN A 52 -1.79 0.66 17.67
C ASN A 52 -0.33 1.12 17.53
N LEU A 53 -0.10 2.20 16.78
CA LEU A 53 1.23 2.69 16.46
C LEU A 53 1.60 3.99 17.22
N GLU A 54 0.71 4.46 18.10
CA GLU A 54 0.87 5.70 18.87
C GLU A 54 1.17 6.91 17.97
N LYS A 55 0.37 7.05 16.89
CA LYS A 55 0.45 8.16 15.92
C LYS A 55 -0.86 8.91 15.85
N THR A 56 -0.80 10.17 15.45
CA THR A 56 -2.01 10.89 15.02
C THR A 56 -2.48 10.38 13.65
N PRO A 57 -3.78 10.52 13.32
CA PRO A 57 -4.31 10.14 12.01
C PRO A 57 -3.58 10.74 10.81
N GLN A 58 -3.24 12.03 10.90
CA GLN A 58 -2.52 12.76 9.86
C GLN A 58 -1.08 12.24 9.70
N GLU A 59 -0.37 11.96 10.80
CA GLU A 59 0.96 11.37 10.74
C GLU A 59 0.94 9.98 10.11
N TYR A 60 -0.03 9.13 10.49
CA TYR A 60 -0.16 7.80 9.90
C TYR A 60 -0.47 7.84 8.41
N LEU A 61 -1.40 8.71 8.00
CA LEU A 61 -1.73 8.88 6.59
C LEU A 61 -0.50 9.33 5.79
N SER A 62 0.25 10.30 6.31
CA SER A 62 1.50 10.77 5.70
C SER A 62 2.51 9.63 5.55
N LEU A 63 2.68 8.79 6.58
CA LEU A 63 3.54 7.60 6.50
C LEU A 63 3.05 6.59 5.45
N ALA A 64 1.74 6.38 5.35
CA ALA A 64 1.17 5.48 4.33
C ALA A 64 1.41 6.01 2.91
N CYS A 65 1.22 7.31 2.67
CA CYS A 65 1.54 7.97 1.41
C CYS A 65 3.03 7.80 1.06
N GLN A 66 3.92 8.08 2.01
CA GLN A 66 5.36 7.91 1.84
C GLN A 66 5.75 6.46 1.54
N ALA A 67 5.17 5.48 2.25
CA ALA A 67 5.46 4.07 2.01
C ALA A 67 5.08 3.63 0.59
N VAL A 68 3.94 4.11 0.08
CA VAL A 68 3.51 3.85 -1.29
C VAL A 68 4.43 4.52 -2.32
N GLU A 69 4.87 5.75 -2.06
CA GLU A 69 5.80 6.48 -2.94
C GLU A 69 7.20 5.84 -2.95
N ASN A 70 7.69 5.39 -1.79
CA ASN A 70 9.03 4.85 -1.58
C ASN A 70 9.21 3.39 -1.99
N LEU A 71 8.15 2.72 -2.44
CA LEU A 71 8.18 1.36 -3.01
C LEU A 71 9.22 1.16 -4.13
N SER A 72 9.76 2.25 -4.71
CA SER A 72 10.69 2.24 -5.83
C SER A 72 12.19 2.35 -5.52
N SER A 73 12.64 2.52 -4.25
CA SER A 73 13.89 3.26 -4.05
C SER A 73 14.92 2.76 -3.03
N VAL A 74 14.90 1.51 -2.55
CA VAL A 74 15.93 1.07 -1.58
C VAL A 74 16.61 -0.21 -2.03
N ARG A 75 17.90 -0.09 -2.38
CA ARG A 75 18.83 -1.19 -2.68
C ARG A 75 19.88 -1.26 -1.56
N ASP A 76 20.23 -2.45 -1.11
CA ASP A 76 21.39 -2.66 -0.23
C ASP A 76 22.71 -2.46 -0.99
N SER A 77 23.80 -2.50 -0.24
CA SER A 77 25.18 -2.45 -0.76
C SER A 77 25.52 -3.58 -1.73
N ASP A 78 24.73 -4.66 -1.76
CA ASP A 78 24.85 -5.80 -2.69
C ASP A 78 23.92 -5.66 -3.91
N GLY A 79 23.23 -4.53 -4.07
CA GLY A 79 22.31 -4.25 -5.16
C GLY A 79 20.96 -4.97 -5.06
N LYS A 80 20.62 -5.58 -3.92
CA LYS A 80 19.31 -6.19 -3.68
C LYS A 80 18.34 -5.16 -3.13
N ASP A 81 17.09 -5.18 -3.57
CA ASP A 81 16.09 -4.25 -3.06
C ASP A 81 15.79 -4.55 -1.57
N LEU A 82 16.35 -3.76 -0.63
CA LEU A 82 15.95 -3.75 0.78
C LEU A 82 14.69 -2.93 0.91
N LYS A 83 13.54 -3.53 0.66
CA LYS A 83 12.27 -2.81 0.81
C LYS A 83 11.97 -2.62 2.30
N GLU A 84 12.24 -1.42 2.82
CA GLU A 84 11.81 -1.02 4.16
C GLU A 84 10.30 -1.21 4.33
N ASP A 85 9.53 -0.95 3.27
CA ASP A 85 8.10 -1.17 3.21
C ASP A 85 7.72 -2.14 2.07
N ILE A 86 6.91 -3.15 2.40
CA ILE A 86 6.33 -4.10 1.45
C ILE A 86 4.81 -4.05 1.50
N PHE A 87 4.21 -4.24 0.32
CA PHE A 87 2.77 -4.37 0.15
C PHE A 87 2.47 -5.74 -0.44
N GLU A 88 1.60 -6.49 0.22
CA GLU A 88 1.15 -7.81 -0.16
C GLU A 88 -0.36 -7.81 -0.34
N ILE A 89 -0.85 -8.60 -1.29
CA ILE A 89 -2.28 -8.83 -1.47
C ILE A 89 -2.62 -10.11 -0.72
N GLN A 90 -3.60 -10.02 0.19
CA GLN A 90 -4.14 -11.13 0.97
C GLN A 90 -5.66 -11.11 0.83
N ASP A 91 -6.19 -12.01 0.01
CA ASP A 91 -7.61 -12.06 -0.36
C ASP A 91 -8.08 -10.70 -0.92
N ASP A 92 -9.08 -10.09 -0.27
CA ASP A 92 -9.66 -8.78 -0.54
C ASP A 92 -8.96 -7.65 0.23
N HIS A 93 -7.71 -7.84 0.66
CA HIS A 93 -6.97 -6.84 1.42
C HIS A 93 -5.58 -6.56 0.87
N LEU A 94 -5.19 -5.28 0.93
CA LEU A 94 -3.81 -4.84 0.80
C LEU A 94 -3.16 -4.73 2.18
N VAL A 95 -2.08 -5.49 2.41
CA VAL A 95 -1.35 -5.52 3.67
C VAL A 95 -0.03 -4.80 3.52
N TRP A 96 0.14 -3.73 4.29
CA TRP A 96 1.39 -2.98 4.41
C TRP A 96 2.20 -3.53 5.58
N LYS A 97 3.46 -3.88 5.33
CA LYS A 97 4.43 -4.28 6.36
C LYS A 97 5.71 -3.47 6.24
N GLN A 98 6.32 -3.19 7.38
CA GLN A 98 7.61 -2.52 7.47
C GLN A 98 8.66 -3.48 8.06
N TYR A 99 9.86 -3.46 7.52
CA TYR A 99 11.00 -4.22 8.03
C TYR A 99 11.56 -3.56 9.30
N PHE A 100 11.81 -4.37 10.34
CA PHE A 100 12.45 -3.96 11.58
C PHE A 100 13.83 -4.61 11.68
N PRO A 101 14.92 -3.90 11.34
CA PRO A 101 16.27 -4.48 11.27
C PRO A 101 16.73 -5.11 12.58
N GLU A 102 16.41 -4.47 13.71
CA GLU A 102 16.79 -4.92 15.07
C GLU A 102 16.28 -6.34 15.37
N LYS A 103 15.08 -6.64 14.87
CA LYS A 103 14.40 -7.92 15.11
C LYS A 103 14.46 -8.85 13.89
N LYS A 104 14.96 -8.37 12.76
CA LYS A 104 14.99 -9.07 11.46
C LYS A 104 13.63 -9.63 11.04
N VAL A 105 12.55 -8.86 11.28
CA VAL A 105 11.18 -9.26 10.96
C VAL A 105 10.41 -8.15 10.25
N TYR A 106 9.39 -8.52 9.49
CA TYR A 106 8.40 -7.58 8.96
C TYR A 106 7.19 -7.50 9.89
N GLY A 107 6.93 -6.31 10.43
CA GLY A 107 5.75 -6.02 11.23
C GLY A 107 4.63 -5.41 10.38
N ARG A 108 3.38 -5.80 10.62
CA ARG A 108 2.23 -5.22 9.92
C ARG A 108 2.02 -3.77 10.39
N ARG A 109 1.86 -2.86 9.44
CA ARG A 109 1.59 -1.43 9.65
C ARG A 109 0.22 -1.02 9.12
N GLY A 110 -0.35 -1.79 8.21
CA GLY A 110 -1.67 -1.54 7.62
C GLY A 110 -2.32 -2.82 7.09
N LYS A 111 -3.64 -2.85 7.13
CA LYS A 111 -4.48 -3.84 6.44
C LYS A 111 -5.70 -3.09 5.94
N PHE A 112 -5.80 -2.95 4.63
CA PHE A 112 -6.82 -2.13 3.98
C PHE A 112 -7.67 -2.99 3.08
N THR A 113 -8.99 -2.84 3.16
CA THR A 113 -9.92 -3.56 2.30
C THR A 113 -9.86 -3.01 0.89
N LEU A 114 -9.83 -3.90 -0.09
CA LEU A 114 -9.87 -3.63 -1.51
C LEU A 114 -11.30 -3.81 -1.99
N GLU A 115 -11.91 -2.74 -2.46
CA GLU A 115 -13.27 -2.75 -2.98
C GLU A 115 -13.23 -3.06 -4.47
N LYS A 116 -14.12 -3.94 -4.94
CA LYS A 116 -14.20 -4.26 -6.37
C LYS A 116 -14.63 -3.02 -7.15
N MET A 117 -13.93 -2.75 -8.24
CA MET A 117 -14.21 -1.65 -9.16
C MET A 117 -14.54 -2.25 -10.54
N GLU A 118 -15.47 -1.63 -11.26
CA GLU A 118 -15.72 -1.98 -12.65
C GLU A 118 -14.47 -1.69 -13.50
N TYR A 119 -14.15 -2.57 -14.43
CA TYR A 119 -12.85 -2.52 -15.13
C TYR A 119 -12.71 -1.28 -16.01
N ASP A 120 -13.82 -0.79 -16.58
CA ASP A 120 -13.87 0.42 -17.39
C ASP A 120 -13.59 1.67 -16.53
N ASP A 121 -14.17 1.76 -15.33
CA ASP A 121 -13.89 2.83 -14.36
C ASP A 121 -12.44 2.81 -13.87
N ALA A 122 -11.84 1.62 -13.77
CA ALA A 122 -10.46 1.47 -13.34
C ALA A 122 -9.45 2.00 -14.37
N LEU A 123 -9.74 1.88 -15.67
CA LEU A 123 -8.90 2.41 -16.76
C LEU A 123 -8.95 3.93 -16.85
N GLU A 124 -10.10 4.54 -16.55
CA GLU A 124 -10.23 6.01 -16.53
C GLU A 124 -9.50 6.66 -15.34
N ASN A 125 -9.31 5.90 -14.24
CA ASN A 125 -8.66 6.35 -13.01
C ASN A 125 -7.17 5.94 -12.91
N THR A 126 -6.59 5.34 -13.95
CA THR A 126 -5.15 4.97 -14.07
C THR A 126 -4.43 5.85 -15.05
#